data_AF-S4RC01-F1
#
_entry.id   AF-S4RC01-F1
#
_cell.length_a   1.000
_cell.length_b   1.000
_cell.length_c   1.000
_cell.angle_alpha   90.00
_cell.angle_beta   90.00
_cell.angle_gamma   90.00
#
_symmetry.space_group_name_H-M   'P 1'
#
loop_
_entity.id
_entity.type
_entity.pdbx_description
1 polymer ?
#
loop_
_entity_poly.entity_id
_entity_poly.type
_entity_poly.pdbx_seq_one_letter_code
_entity_poly.pdbx_strand_id
1 'polypeptide(L)'
;TGTPRNQLNEMIDYNERFTWQSGNIESDYQQALQRGLPVPILQLAETFGRNSACAKVFQYAQAGGYASALIWVAFVCWTLSNLLFVIVLRYGGAALFMTGFFLVMALISFGCTRLAPVCQTRLGLENVSLHTTFGYSFWLTLANAVLCLLLGSLVIAAHFVAPHKLEEFFSNEEDEMEDLGN
;
A
#
# COMPACT_ATOMS: atom_id res chain seq x y z
N THR A 1 13.16 15.59 14.85
CA THR A 1 14.00 15.27 16.02
C THR A 1 15.11 16.29 16.14
N GLY A 2 15.41 16.75 17.36
CA GLY A 2 16.50 17.69 17.61
C GLY A 2 17.87 17.04 17.43
N THR A 3 18.84 17.81 16.93
CA THR A 3 20.25 17.41 16.86
C THR A 3 21.10 18.51 17.51
N PRO A 4 21.58 18.34 18.78
CA PRO A 4 21.35 17.23 19.71
C PRO A 4 19.89 17.10 20.20
N ARG A 5 19.49 15.95 20.77
CA ARG A 5 18.10 15.69 21.19
C ARG A 5 17.60 16.59 22.32
N ASN A 6 18.47 16.90 23.28
CA ASN A 6 18.16 17.82 24.37
C ASN A 6 18.65 19.21 23.99
N GLN A 7 17.73 20.15 23.78
CA GLN A 7 18.01 21.55 23.46
C GLN A 7 17.09 22.41 24.30
N LEU A 8 17.56 23.56 24.79
CA LEU A 8 16.73 24.50 25.55
C LEU A 8 16.00 23.86 26.76
N ASN A 9 16.69 22.94 27.46
CA ASN A 9 16.14 22.15 28.57
C ASN A 9 14.90 21.29 28.20
N GLU A 10 14.68 21.02 26.93
CA GLU A 10 13.58 20.21 26.43
C GLU A 10 14.09 19.04 25.56
N MET A 11 13.40 17.91 25.62
CA MET A 11 13.69 16.75 24.77
C MET A 11 12.89 16.86 23.48
N ILE A 12 13.56 17.13 22.37
CA ILE A 12 12.92 17.34 21.07
C ILE A 12 12.83 16.00 20.32
N ASP A 13 11.82 15.20 20.68
CA ASP A 13 11.50 13.90 20.06
C ASP A 13 10.01 13.77 19.69
N TYR A 14 9.53 14.70 18.86
CA TYR A 14 8.14 14.73 18.40
C TYR A 14 7.89 13.77 17.21
N ASN A 15 6.81 12.99 17.29
CA ASN A 15 6.30 12.10 16.23
C ASN A 15 4.77 12.19 16.13
N GLU A 16 4.28 13.36 15.73
CA GLU A 16 2.84 13.64 15.64
C GLU A 16 2.21 12.96 14.42
N ARG A 17 0.93 12.59 14.57
CA ARG A 17 0.13 11.98 13.50
C ARG A 17 -1.17 12.75 13.33
N PHE A 18 -1.40 13.24 12.11
CA PHE A 18 -2.68 13.84 11.69
C PHE A 18 -3.40 12.86 10.76
N THR A 19 -4.68 12.57 11.03
CA THR A 19 -5.42 11.57 10.26
C THR A 19 -6.46 12.20 9.34
N TRP A 20 -6.38 11.93 8.04
CA TRP A 20 -7.37 12.41 7.06
C TRP A 20 -8.61 11.53 6.94
N GLN A 21 -8.51 10.25 7.33
CA GLN A 21 -9.57 9.24 7.16
C GLN A 21 -10.83 9.53 7.99
N SER A 22 -10.70 10.24 9.12
CA SER A 22 -11.82 10.60 9.99
C SER A 22 -12.60 11.82 9.49
N GLY A 23 -12.13 12.48 8.43
CA GLY A 23 -12.71 13.74 7.93
C GLY A 23 -12.50 14.94 8.86
N ASN A 24 -11.83 14.77 10.00
CA ASN A 24 -11.73 15.77 11.06
C ASN A 24 -10.29 16.26 11.29
N ILE A 25 -9.54 16.47 10.21
CA ILE A 25 -8.19 17.04 10.29
C ILE A 25 -8.18 18.39 11.02
N GLU A 26 -9.28 19.15 10.91
CA GLU A 26 -9.42 20.42 11.61
C GLU A 26 -9.48 20.23 13.12
N SER A 27 -10.20 19.23 13.65
CA SER A 27 -10.18 18.99 15.10
C SER A 27 -8.82 18.54 15.61
N ASP A 28 -8.13 17.69 14.84
CA ASP A 28 -6.78 17.21 15.19
C ASP A 28 -5.80 18.40 15.21
N TYR A 29 -5.95 19.33 14.26
CA TYR A 29 -5.17 20.57 14.20
C TYR A 29 -5.50 21.52 15.36
N GLN A 30 -6.79 21.73 15.68
CA GLN A 30 -7.20 22.55 16.82
C GLN A 30 -6.69 21.96 18.15
N GLN A 31 -6.72 20.64 18.30
CA GLN A 31 -6.14 19.96 19.45
C GLN A 31 -4.61 20.15 19.51
N ALA A 32 -3.93 20.12 18.36
CA ALA A 32 -2.50 20.37 18.28
C ALA A 32 -2.14 21.82 18.67
N LEU A 33 -2.97 22.79 18.28
CA LEU A 33 -2.84 24.19 18.70
C LEU A 33 -3.04 24.34 20.21
N GLN A 34 -4.06 23.69 20.78
CA GLN A 34 -4.33 23.72 22.24
C GLN A 34 -3.18 23.12 23.06
N ARG A 35 -2.49 22.11 22.51
CA ARG A 35 -1.31 21.51 23.15
C ARG A 35 -0.05 22.37 23.05
N GLY A 36 -0.05 23.42 22.22
CA GLY A 36 1.10 24.30 22.04
C GLY A 36 2.27 23.62 21.32
N LEU A 37 2.00 22.79 20.32
CA LEU A 37 3.04 22.11 19.53
C LEU A 37 4.02 23.11 18.88
N PRO A 38 5.28 22.71 18.66
CA PRO A 38 6.27 23.56 18.01
C PRO A 38 5.80 24.10 16.65
N VAL A 39 6.14 25.37 16.38
CA VAL A 39 5.76 26.09 15.16
C VAL A 39 6.01 25.31 13.87
N PRO A 40 7.15 24.60 13.67
CA PRO A 40 7.39 23.87 12.43
C PRO A 40 6.36 22.75 12.17
N ILE A 41 5.87 22.10 13.23
CA ILE A 41 4.87 21.02 13.13
C ILE A 41 3.51 21.63 12.75
N LEU A 42 3.13 22.74 13.38
CA LEU A 42 1.89 23.45 13.09
C LEU A 42 1.86 24.03 11.67
N GLN A 43 2.97 24.61 11.19
CA GLN A 43 3.08 25.11 9.80
C GLN A 43 2.95 23.99 8.77
N LEU A 44 3.53 22.82 9.05
CA LEU A 44 3.38 21.65 8.19
C LEU A 44 1.93 21.18 8.18
N ALA A 45 1.30 21.05 9.35
CA ALA A 45 -0.09 20.63 9.48
C ALA A 45 -1.07 21.60 8.79
N GLU A 46 -0.86 22.91 8.92
CA GLU A 46 -1.64 23.95 8.25
C GLU A 46 -1.56 23.83 6.73
N THR A 47 -0.38 23.48 6.20
CA THR A 47 -0.24 23.26 4.76
C THR A 47 -1.08 22.07 4.30
N PHE A 48 -1.28 21.05 5.13
CA PHE A 48 -2.19 19.94 4.85
C PHE A 48 -3.66 20.20 5.27
N GLY A 49 -4.00 21.43 5.65
CA GLY A 49 -5.37 21.83 5.97
C GLY A 49 -6.28 21.93 4.74
N ARG A 50 -7.60 21.93 4.97
CA ARG A 50 -8.62 22.00 3.90
C ARG A 50 -8.69 23.37 3.22
N ASN A 51 -8.27 24.43 3.91
CA ASN A 51 -8.38 25.83 3.48
C ASN A 51 -7.07 26.41 2.91
N SER A 52 -6.00 25.63 2.79
CA SER A 52 -4.72 26.15 2.32
C SER A 52 -4.68 26.22 0.78
N ALA A 53 -4.15 27.33 0.24
CA ALA A 53 -4.09 27.61 -1.20
C ALA A 53 -3.22 26.63 -2.01
N CYS A 54 -2.46 25.79 -1.31
CA CYS A 54 -1.38 24.96 -1.83
C CYS A 54 -1.75 23.47 -1.85
N ALA A 55 -2.88 23.07 -1.25
CA ALA A 55 -3.04 21.70 -0.78
C ALA A 55 -4.11 20.91 -1.51
N LYS A 56 -3.65 19.97 -2.33
CA LYS A 56 -4.47 18.85 -2.82
C LYS A 56 -4.54 17.74 -1.76
N VAL A 57 -4.77 18.09 -0.49
CA VAL A 57 -4.92 17.14 0.62
C VAL A 57 -6.01 16.12 0.33
N PHE A 58 -7.09 16.58 -0.30
CA PHE A 58 -8.15 15.70 -0.75
C PHE A 58 -7.66 14.65 -1.75
N GLN A 59 -6.74 14.99 -2.65
CA GLN A 59 -6.21 14.01 -3.61
C GLN A 59 -5.33 12.96 -2.93
N TYR A 60 -4.51 13.35 -1.96
CA TYR A 60 -3.73 12.40 -1.15
C TYR A 60 -4.63 11.51 -0.29
N ALA A 61 -5.66 12.09 0.34
CA ALA A 61 -6.63 11.35 1.14
C ALA A 61 -7.41 10.34 0.27
N GLN A 62 -7.87 10.75 -0.90
CA GLN A 62 -8.61 9.89 -1.82
C GLN A 62 -7.72 8.78 -2.40
N ALA A 63 -6.53 9.12 -2.88
CA ALA A 63 -5.60 8.12 -3.40
C ALA A 63 -5.15 7.14 -2.31
N GLY A 64 -4.94 7.60 -1.08
CA GLY A 64 -4.68 6.73 0.06
C GLY A 64 -5.88 5.81 0.38
N GLY A 65 -7.10 6.33 0.26
CA GLY A 65 -8.33 5.55 0.39
C GLY A 65 -8.45 4.45 -0.68
N TYR A 66 -8.27 4.79 -1.95
CA TYR A 66 -8.28 3.82 -3.05
C TYR A 66 -7.14 2.80 -2.94
N ALA A 67 -5.92 3.23 -2.62
CA ALA A 67 -4.79 2.34 -2.40
C ALA A 67 -5.06 1.37 -1.25
N SER A 68 -5.62 1.85 -0.13
CA SER A 68 -6.00 0.99 1.00
C SER A 68 -7.07 -0.02 0.61
N ALA A 69 -8.12 0.39 -0.12
CA ALA A 69 -9.16 -0.51 -0.60
C ALA A 69 -8.59 -1.60 -1.54
N LEU A 70 -7.73 -1.22 -2.48
CA LEU A 70 -7.10 -2.16 -3.41
C LEU A 70 -6.16 -3.13 -2.71
N ILE A 71 -5.42 -2.70 -1.67
CA ILE A 71 -4.59 -3.58 -0.85
C ILE A 71 -5.46 -4.57 -0.06
N TRP A 72 -6.59 -4.14 0.48
CA TRP A 72 -7.54 -5.05 1.15
C TRP A 72 -8.09 -6.10 0.17
N VAL A 73 -8.45 -5.69 -1.04
CA VAL A 73 -8.89 -6.62 -2.10
C VAL A 73 -7.77 -7.59 -2.47
N ALA A 74 -6.53 -7.11 -2.60
CA ALA A 74 -5.37 -7.94 -2.85
C ALA A 74 -5.14 -8.95 -1.70
N PHE A 75 -5.32 -8.53 -0.44
CA PHE A 75 -5.19 -9.42 0.71
C PHE A 75 -6.21 -10.56 0.68
N VAL A 76 -7.48 -10.27 0.38
CA VAL A 76 -8.52 -11.30 0.23
C VAL A 76 -8.23 -12.23 -0.96
N CYS A 77 -7.74 -11.67 -2.07
CA CYS A 77 -7.37 -12.47 -3.24
C CYS A 77 -6.17 -13.39 -2.95
N TRP A 78 -5.21 -12.91 -2.16
CA TRP A 78 -4.06 -13.69 -1.73
C TRP A 78 -4.46 -14.83 -0.77
N THR A 79 -5.31 -14.56 0.23
CA THR A 79 -5.79 -15.63 1.13
C THR A 79 -6.58 -16.68 0.36
N LEU A 80 -7.42 -16.26 -0.59
CA LEU A 80 -8.14 -17.18 -1.49
C LEU A 80 -7.18 -17.99 -2.37
N SER A 81 -6.10 -17.38 -2.87
CA SER A 81 -5.05 -18.07 -3.64
C SER A 81 -4.39 -19.18 -2.81
N ASN A 82 -4.05 -18.93 -1.54
CA ASN A 82 -3.48 -19.93 -0.64
C ASN A 82 -4.44 -21.11 -0.41
N LEU A 83 -5.74 -20.84 -0.25
CA LEU A 83 -6.74 -21.89 -0.13
C LEU A 83 -6.86 -22.71 -1.42
N LEU A 84 -6.88 -22.05 -2.57
CA LEU A 84 -7.00 -22.70 -3.87
C LEU A 84 -5.76 -23.53 -4.22
N PHE A 85 -4.56 -23.17 -3.75
CA PHE A 85 -3.35 -23.97 -3.95
C PHE A 85 -3.44 -25.38 -3.36
N VAL A 86 -4.24 -25.58 -2.30
CA VAL A 86 -4.43 -26.89 -1.67
C VAL A 86 -5.33 -27.81 -2.50
N ILE A 87 -6.26 -27.24 -3.28
CA ILE A 87 -7.30 -28.01 -3.99
C ILE A 87 -6.96 -28.10 -5.48
N VAL A 88 -6.68 -26.97 -6.13
CA VAL A 88 -6.45 -26.89 -7.58
C VAL A 88 -5.42 -25.80 -7.89
N LEU A 89 -4.20 -26.22 -8.21
CA LEU A 89 -3.03 -25.37 -8.49
C LEU A 89 -3.29 -24.28 -9.55
N ARG A 90 -4.10 -24.58 -10.58
CA ARG A 90 -4.43 -23.64 -11.68
C ARG A 90 -5.22 -22.41 -11.23
N TYR A 91 -6.24 -22.60 -10.39
CA TYR A 91 -7.03 -21.47 -9.86
C TYR A 91 -6.23 -20.68 -8.82
N GLY A 92 -5.36 -21.35 -8.06
CA GLY A 92 -4.43 -20.70 -7.13
C GLY A 92 -3.46 -19.75 -7.83
N GLY A 93 -2.87 -20.17 -8.96
CA GLY A 93 -2.00 -19.33 -9.80
C GLY A 93 -2.70 -18.11 -10.41
N ALA A 94 -3.91 -18.31 -10.94
CA ALA A 94 -4.72 -17.21 -11.48
C ALA A 94 -5.10 -16.17 -10.39
N ALA A 95 -5.49 -16.64 -9.19
CA ALA A 95 -5.77 -15.75 -8.06
C ALA A 95 -4.51 -15.00 -7.58
N LEU A 96 -3.33 -15.64 -7.60
CA LEU A 96 -2.07 -14.99 -7.24
C LEU A 96 -1.67 -13.90 -8.25
N PHE A 97 -1.89 -14.14 -9.54
CA PHE A 97 -1.67 -13.13 -10.57
C PHE A 97 -2.60 -11.92 -10.40
N MET A 98 -3.90 -12.17 -10.14
CA MET A 98 -4.87 -11.11 -9.86
C MET A 98 -4.50 -10.28 -8.63
N THR A 99 -3.98 -10.92 -7.58
CA THR A 99 -3.43 -10.24 -6.40
C THR A 99 -2.34 -9.24 -6.80
N GLY A 100 -1.36 -9.69 -7.59
CA GLY A 100 -0.27 -8.84 -8.08
C GLY A 100 -0.79 -7.65 -8.90
N PHE A 101 -1.80 -7.86 -9.74
CA PHE A 101 -2.44 -6.80 -10.53
C PHE A 101 -3.11 -5.73 -9.64
N PHE A 102 -3.86 -6.15 -8.61
CA PHE A 102 -4.47 -5.19 -7.67
C PHE A 102 -3.42 -4.38 -6.88
N LEU A 103 -2.28 -5.00 -6.51
CA LEU A 103 -1.18 -4.28 -5.87
C LEU A 103 -0.54 -3.24 -6.80
N VAL A 104 -0.35 -3.56 -8.08
CA VAL A 104 0.14 -2.59 -9.08
C VAL A 104 -0.86 -1.44 -9.23
N MET A 105 -2.15 -1.72 -9.31
CA MET A 105 -3.19 -0.68 -9.38
C MET A 105 -3.18 0.21 -8.12
N ALA A 106 -2.95 -0.34 -6.94
CA ALA A 106 -2.81 0.44 -5.70
C ALA A 106 -1.59 1.39 -5.77
N LEU A 107 -0.46 0.90 -6.29
CA LEU A 107 0.76 1.70 -6.49
C LEU A 107 0.56 2.79 -7.53
N ILE A 108 -0.15 2.51 -8.63
CA ILE A 108 -0.49 3.51 -9.65
C ILE A 108 -1.40 4.58 -9.05
N SER A 109 -2.44 4.19 -8.31
CA SER A 109 -3.36 5.13 -7.64
C SER A 109 -2.60 6.09 -6.72
N PHE A 110 -1.68 5.55 -5.91
CA PHE A 110 -0.81 6.37 -5.06
C PHE A 110 0.19 7.20 -5.87
N GLY A 111 0.80 6.65 -6.92
CA GLY A 111 1.77 7.32 -7.78
C GLY A 111 1.17 8.48 -8.59
N CYS A 112 -0.08 8.35 -9.03
CA CYS A 112 -0.80 9.40 -9.74
C CYS A 112 -0.95 10.69 -8.91
N THR A 113 -0.89 10.62 -7.57
CA THR A 113 -0.90 11.83 -6.72
C THR A 113 0.30 12.74 -6.92
N ARG A 114 1.43 12.19 -7.40
CA ARG A 114 2.68 12.93 -7.63
C ARG A 114 2.71 13.67 -8.96
N LEU A 115 1.85 13.27 -9.90
CA LEU A 115 1.74 13.93 -11.21
C LEU A 115 1.04 15.30 -11.09
N ALA A 116 0.25 15.48 -10.02
CA ALA A 116 -0.24 16.78 -9.64
C ALA A 116 0.93 17.61 -9.05
N PRO A 117 1.17 18.85 -9.51
CA PRO A 117 2.20 19.70 -8.94
C PRO A 117 1.90 19.93 -7.46
N VAL A 118 2.77 19.39 -6.61
CA VAL A 118 2.74 19.62 -5.17
C VAL A 118 3.34 21.01 -4.97
N CYS A 119 2.52 21.93 -4.49
CA CYS A 119 2.97 23.28 -4.24
C CYS A 119 4.10 23.24 -3.19
N GLN A 120 5.20 23.92 -3.51
CA GLN A 120 6.43 23.85 -2.73
C GLN A 120 6.17 24.49 -1.36
N THR A 121 6.07 23.65 -0.32
CA THR A 121 5.95 24.11 1.05
C THR A 121 7.29 24.73 1.46
N ARG A 122 7.42 26.04 1.27
CA ARG A 122 8.46 26.85 1.93
C ARG A 122 8.08 26.86 3.40
N LEU A 123 8.62 25.91 4.17
CA LEU A 123 8.57 26.01 5.63
C LEU A 123 9.23 27.34 6.01
N GLY A 124 8.69 28.05 6.99
CA GLY A 124 9.29 29.31 7.50
C GLY A 124 10.70 29.15 8.09
N LEU A 125 11.31 27.96 7.99
CA LEU A 125 12.75 27.77 8.05
C LEU A 125 13.37 28.32 6.76
N GLU A 126 13.90 29.53 6.85
CA GLU A 126 14.40 30.45 5.81
C GLU A 126 15.06 29.85 4.56
N ASN A 127 15.52 28.59 4.54
CA ASN A 127 16.21 27.97 3.39
C ASN A 127 15.98 26.45 3.17
N VAL A 128 14.96 25.80 3.76
CA VAL A 128 14.78 24.33 3.61
C VAL A 128 13.51 23.98 2.82
N SER A 129 13.68 23.47 1.60
CA SER A 129 12.60 22.85 0.82
C SER A 129 12.46 21.37 1.17
N LEU A 130 11.24 20.96 1.53
CA LEU A 130 10.96 19.56 1.88
C LEU A 130 10.60 18.77 0.62
N HIS A 131 11.57 18.02 0.09
CA HIS A 131 11.34 17.08 -1.01
C HIS A 131 10.87 15.73 -0.43
N THR A 132 9.59 15.42 -0.62
CA THR A 132 9.06 14.10 -0.29
C THR A 132 9.52 13.09 -1.33
N THR A 133 10.05 11.94 -0.91
CA THR A 133 10.46 10.82 -1.77
C THR A 133 9.58 9.58 -1.49
N PHE A 134 9.59 8.60 -2.38
CA PHE A 134 8.89 7.33 -2.12
C PHE A 134 9.56 6.60 -0.95
N GLY A 135 8.78 6.30 0.08
CA GLY A 135 9.25 5.58 1.25
C GLY A 135 9.47 4.09 0.97
N TYR A 136 10.09 3.40 1.93
CA TYR A 136 10.37 1.96 1.84
C TYR A 136 9.12 1.10 1.62
N SER A 137 7.98 1.47 2.19
CA SER A 137 6.72 0.74 2.02
C SER A 137 6.27 0.66 0.55
N PHE A 138 6.50 1.72 -0.23
CA PHE A 138 6.20 1.74 -1.66
C PHE A 138 7.05 0.72 -2.41
N TRP A 139 8.37 0.72 -2.20
CA TRP A 139 9.29 -0.21 -2.83
C TRP A 139 9.05 -1.66 -2.42
N LEU A 140 8.71 -1.89 -1.14
CA LEU A 140 8.36 -3.22 -0.64
C LEU A 140 7.09 -3.76 -1.30
N THR A 141 6.08 -2.91 -1.45
CA THR A 141 4.82 -3.26 -2.11
C THR A 141 5.04 -3.53 -3.60
N LEU A 142 5.92 -2.76 -4.25
CA LEU A 142 6.31 -2.98 -5.64
C LEU A 142 7.03 -4.32 -5.82
N ALA A 143 8.01 -4.62 -4.96
CA ALA A 143 8.72 -5.89 -4.98
C ALA A 143 7.75 -7.08 -4.78
N ASN A 144 6.81 -6.95 -3.83
CA ASN A 144 5.80 -7.97 -3.59
C ASN A 144 4.84 -8.14 -4.79
N ALA A 145 4.41 -7.06 -5.42
CA ALA A 145 3.55 -7.10 -6.59
C ALA A 145 4.24 -7.83 -7.77
N VAL A 146 5.52 -7.52 -8.02
CA VAL A 146 6.33 -8.19 -9.04
C VAL A 146 6.47 -9.69 -8.72
N LEU A 147 6.76 -10.04 -7.46
CA LEU A 147 6.87 -11.43 -7.04
C LEU A 147 5.57 -12.20 -7.28
N CYS A 148 4.41 -11.66 -6.88
CA CYS A 148 3.12 -12.29 -7.11
C CYS A 148 2.80 -12.48 -8.60
N LEU A 149 3.12 -11.48 -9.44
CA LEU A 149 2.92 -11.57 -10.89
C LEU A 149 3.83 -12.63 -11.53
N LEU A 150 5.09 -12.73 -11.12
CA LEU A 150 6.04 -13.71 -11.62
C LEU A 150 5.66 -15.14 -11.22
N LEU A 151 5.27 -15.34 -9.96
CA LEU A 151 4.85 -16.66 -9.49
C LEU A 151 3.51 -17.07 -10.12
N GLY A 152 2.55 -16.15 -10.21
CA GLY A 152 1.28 -16.41 -10.89
C GLY A 152 1.46 -16.74 -12.36
N SER A 153 2.32 -16.00 -13.08
CA SER A 153 2.60 -16.27 -14.49
C SER A 153 3.35 -17.59 -14.71
N LEU A 154 4.28 -17.96 -13.82
CA LEU A 154 4.97 -19.25 -13.87
C LEU A 154 4.00 -20.42 -13.75
N VAL A 155 3.04 -20.34 -12.81
CA VAL A 155 2.02 -21.40 -12.63
C VAL A 155 1.11 -21.51 -13.85
N ILE A 156 0.69 -20.37 -14.42
CA ILE A 156 -0.12 -20.35 -15.64
C ILE A 156 0.68 -20.91 -16.83
N ALA A 157 1.96 -20.54 -16.98
CA ALA A 157 2.82 -21.05 -18.03
C ALA A 157 3.07 -22.57 -17.90
N ALA A 158 3.27 -23.06 -16.68
CA ALA A 158 3.41 -24.50 -16.41
C ALA A 158 2.16 -25.27 -16.83
N HIS A 159 0.96 -24.71 -16.60
CA HIS A 159 -0.29 -25.30 -17.08
C HIS A 159 -0.35 -25.39 -18.62
N PHE A 160 0.12 -24.36 -19.34
CA PHE A 160 0.14 -24.36 -20.81
C PHE A 160 1.20 -25.31 -21.40
N VAL A 161 2.33 -25.50 -20.72
CA VAL A 161 3.43 -26.38 -21.18
C VAL A 161 3.15 -27.85 -20.86
N ALA A 162 2.41 -28.15 -19.79
CA ALA A 162 2.13 -29.51 -19.34
C ALA A 162 0.63 -29.83 -19.17
N PRO A 163 -0.25 -29.60 -20.16
CA PRO A 163 -1.63 -30.07 -20.07
C PRO A 163 -1.69 -31.62 -19.95
N HIS A 164 -0.76 -32.32 -20.61
CA HIS A 164 -0.71 -33.78 -20.70
C HIS A 164 -0.32 -34.48 -19.38
N LYS A 165 0.43 -33.83 -18.47
CA LYS A 165 0.79 -34.44 -17.19
C LYS A 165 -0.31 -34.29 -16.15
N LEU A 166 -1.18 -33.31 -16.29
CA LEU A 166 -2.33 -33.11 -15.41
C LEU A 166 -3.46 -34.11 -15.70
N GLU A 167 -3.69 -34.46 -16.97
CA GLU A 167 -4.62 -35.54 -17.35
C GLU A 167 -4.15 -36.90 -16.82
N GLU A 168 -2.85 -37.19 -16.86
CA GLU A 168 -2.26 -38.47 -16.40
C GLU A 168 -2.27 -38.62 -14.86
N PHE A 169 -2.16 -37.51 -14.11
CA PHE A 169 -2.31 -37.53 -12.65
C PHE A 169 -3.78 -37.62 -12.21
N PHE A 170 -4.70 -36.94 -12.91
CA PHE A 170 -6.14 -37.05 -12.62
C PHE A 170 -6.73 -38.39 -13.03
N SER A 171 -6.30 -39.00 -14.14
CA SER A 171 -6.78 -40.33 -14.52
C SER A 171 -6.32 -41.39 -13.50
N ASN A 172 -5.08 -41.30 -13.03
CA ASN A 172 -4.58 -42.22 -12.00
C ASN A 172 -5.32 -42.08 -10.66
N GLU A 173 -5.77 -40.88 -10.26
CA GLU A 173 -6.59 -40.69 -9.05
C GLU A 173 -8.03 -41.23 -9.22
N GLU A 174 -8.63 -41.11 -10.40
CA GLU A 174 -9.94 -41.71 -10.69
C GLU A 174 -9.87 -43.25 -10.71
N ASP A 175 -8.81 -43.82 -11.30
CA ASP A 175 -8.59 -45.27 -11.35
C ASP A 175 -8.29 -45.87 -9.95
N GLU A 176 -7.48 -45.19 -9.11
CA GLU A 176 -7.22 -45.66 -7.73
C GLU A 176 -8.46 -45.62 -6.83
N MET A 177 -9.42 -44.71 -7.09
CA MET A 177 -10.67 -44.65 -6.32
C MET A 177 -11.71 -45.71 -6.73
N GLU A 178 -11.70 -46.17 -7.99
CA GLU A 178 -12.55 -47.30 -8.43
C GLU A 178 -12.07 -48.64 -7.86
N ASP A 179 -10.76 -48.86 -7.73
CA ASP A 179 -10.19 -50.10 -7.19
C ASP A 179 -10.36 -50.26 -5.66
N LEU A 180 -10.55 -49.16 -4.92
CA LEU A 180 -10.84 -49.18 -3.47
C LEU A 180 -12.34 -49.32 -3.16
N GLY A 181 -13.21 -49.23 -4.17
CA GLY A 181 -14.67 -49.30 -4.06
C GLY A 181 -15.30 -50.66 -4.40
N ASN A 182 -14.49 -51.65 -4.84
CA ASN A 182 -14.91 -53.01 -5.23
C ASN A 182 -14.28 -54.08 -4.32
#